data_AF-A0A8S1B2B2-F1
#
_entry.id   AF-A0A8S1B2B2-F1
#
_cell.length_a   1.000
_cell.length_b   1.000
_cell.length_c   1.000
_cell.angle_alpha   90.00
_cell.angle_beta   90.00
_cell.angle_gamma   90.00
#
_symmetry.space_group_name_H-M   'P 1'
#
loop_
_entity.id
_entity.type
_entity.pdbx_description
1 polymer ?
#
loop_
_entity_poly.entity_id
_entity_poly.type
_entity_poly.pdbx_seq_one_letter_code
_entity_poly.pdbx_strand_id
1 'polypeptide(L)'
;MSSKSPIYHEKQVKELCALHALNNLFQTQGTFSKSELDAICRRLSPNVWFNPHRSMLGLGNYDINVIMAALQKKGCEAVWFDKRKDPGCLDLSNICGFILNVPSDYKLGFVMLPLRRRHWITIRQIQGNFYNLDSKLETPQLIGRSSDLIAYLKEQLDSKEKELFVVVSKEVEEKQLWIHQYALNNHTSPQSSVLPLTNKCDSPASSVASLSQYDHTNRDAECLKVMDVRNCVVSDEKSF
;
A
#
# COMPACT_ATOMS: atom_id res chain seq x y z
N MET A 1 30.03 -2.53 -24.04
CA MET A 1 29.71 -1.95 -22.72
C MET A 1 28.23 -1.61 -22.72
N SER A 2 27.40 -2.33 -21.98
CA SER A 2 25.97 -2.02 -21.91
C SER A 2 25.79 -0.77 -21.05
N SER A 3 25.52 0.36 -21.67
CA SER A 3 25.22 1.61 -20.95
C SER A 3 23.94 1.38 -20.14
N LYS A 4 24.06 1.26 -18.82
CA LYS A 4 22.90 1.22 -17.93
C LYS A 4 22.09 2.51 -18.15
N SER A 5 20.85 2.37 -18.60
CA SER A 5 19.92 3.50 -18.63
C SER A 5 19.84 4.10 -17.23
N PRO A 6 19.85 5.44 -17.10
CA PRO A 6 19.79 6.10 -15.81
C PRO A 6 18.46 5.76 -15.11
N ILE A 7 18.51 5.61 -13.77
CA ILE A 7 17.32 5.42 -12.95
C ILE A 7 16.47 6.68 -13.03
N TYR A 8 15.19 6.52 -13.35
CA TYR A 8 14.26 7.64 -13.34
C TYR A 8 13.94 8.01 -11.88
N HIS A 9 14.11 9.29 -11.55
CA HIS A 9 13.82 9.82 -10.22
C HIS A 9 13.22 11.23 -10.30
N GLU A 10 11.93 11.31 -10.02
CA GLU A 10 11.18 12.55 -9.92
C GLU A 10 11.24 13.09 -8.48
N LYS A 11 11.81 14.29 -8.35
CA LYS A 11 11.92 14.99 -7.06
C LYS A 11 10.65 15.78 -6.77
N GLN A 12 10.33 15.87 -5.48
CA GLN A 12 9.09 16.46 -5.02
C GLN A 12 9.06 17.96 -5.29
N VAL A 13 7.94 18.41 -5.85
CA VAL A 13 7.58 19.82 -5.93
C VAL A 13 6.30 20.04 -5.11
N LYS A 14 6.35 20.94 -4.12
CA LYS A 14 5.22 21.26 -3.22
C LYS A 14 4.75 20.04 -2.42
N GLU A 15 3.45 19.72 -2.39
CA GLU A 15 2.88 18.60 -1.62
C GLU A 15 2.53 17.40 -2.51
N LEU A 16 3.08 17.31 -3.72
CA LEU A 16 2.73 16.30 -4.73
C LEU A 16 3.42 14.95 -4.52
N CYS A 17 3.73 14.54 -3.28
CA CYS A 17 4.47 13.31 -2.99
C CYS A 17 3.81 12.06 -3.61
N ALA A 18 2.48 11.96 -3.60
CA ALA A 18 1.77 10.85 -4.23
C ALA A 18 1.96 10.79 -5.76
N LEU A 19 1.99 11.95 -6.44
CA LEU A 19 2.25 12.02 -7.89
C LEU A 19 3.64 11.48 -8.21
N HIS A 20 4.65 11.98 -7.49
CA HIS A 20 6.03 11.61 -7.73
C HIS A 20 6.30 10.16 -7.31
N ALA A 21 5.67 9.68 -6.23
CA ALA A 21 5.70 8.27 -5.87
C ALA A 21 5.19 7.39 -7.01
N LEU A 22 4.01 7.70 -7.59
CA LEU A 22 3.49 6.95 -8.74
C LEU A 22 4.43 7.00 -9.95
N ASN A 23 4.93 8.17 -10.34
CA ASN A 23 5.83 8.27 -11.51
C ASN A 23 7.18 7.55 -11.27
N ASN A 24 7.73 7.65 -10.07
CA ASN A 24 8.91 6.88 -9.65
C ASN A 24 8.62 5.38 -9.67
N LEU A 25 7.43 4.97 -9.25
CA LEU A 25 7.01 3.57 -9.27
C LEU A 25 6.92 3.05 -10.69
N PHE A 26 6.48 3.83 -11.67
CA PHE A 26 6.45 3.39 -13.07
C PHE A 26 7.76 3.65 -13.84
N GLN A 27 8.73 4.33 -13.22
CA GLN A 27 10.03 4.64 -13.83
C GLN A 27 9.88 5.38 -15.17
N THR A 28 8.87 6.23 -15.29
CA THR A 28 8.57 6.96 -16.52
C THR A 28 8.01 8.33 -16.20
N GLN A 29 8.63 9.36 -16.77
CA GLN A 29 8.18 10.74 -16.59
C GLN A 29 6.78 10.94 -17.14
N GLY A 30 5.93 11.61 -16.34
CA GLY A 30 4.59 11.95 -16.77
C GLY A 30 3.67 10.75 -16.95
N THR A 31 3.98 9.60 -16.30
CA THR A 31 3.05 8.46 -16.24
C THR A 31 1.68 8.89 -15.71
N PHE A 32 1.71 9.75 -14.70
CA PHE A 32 0.59 10.51 -14.19
C PHE A 32 0.94 11.99 -14.17
N SER A 33 -0.11 12.80 -14.24
CA SER A 33 -0.05 14.25 -14.10
C SER A 33 -0.88 14.73 -12.91
N LYS A 34 -0.60 15.94 -12.43
CA LYS A 34 -1.40 16.56 -11.38
C LYS A 34 -2.88 16.65 -11.76
N SER A 35 -3.19 17.07 -12.99
CA SER A 35 -4.57 17.21 -13.47
C SER A 35 -5.30 15.87 -13.51
N GLU A 36 -4.60 14.78 -13.82
CA GLU A 36 -5.15 13.43 -13.77
C GLU A 36 -5.48 13.00 -12.33
N LEU A 37 -4.57 13.19 -11.37
CA LEU A 37 -4.84 12.86 -9.97
C LEU A 37 -5.92 13.75 -9.36
N ASP A 38 -5.98 15.03 -9.73
CA ASP A 38 -7.06 15.95 -9.36
C ASP A 38 -8.42 15.49 -9.94
N ALA A 39 -8.45 14.90 -11.13
CA ALA A 39 -9.67 14.33 -11.72
C ALA A 39 -10.14 13.09 -10.98
N ILE A 40 -9.21 12.18 -10.66
CA ILE A 40 -9.50 10.99 -9.84
C ILE A 40 -10.05 11.41 -8.47
N CYS A 41 -9.39 12.35 -7.79
CA CYS A 41 -9.82 12.86 -6.49
C CYS A 41 -11.24 13.46 -6.55
N ARG A 42 -11.56 14.23 -7.59
CA ARG A 42 -12.92 14.78 -7.78
C ARG A 42 -13.98 13.68 -7.97
N ARG A 43 -13.66 12.62 -8.71
CA ARG A 43 -14.59 11.52 -8.96
C ARG A 43 -14.87 10.67 -7.72
N LEU A 44 -13.85 10.43 -6.89
CA LEU A 44 -14.00 9.70 -5.63
C LEU A 44 -14.77 10.50 -4.56
N SER A 45 -14.99 11.79 -4.75
CA SER A 45 -15.72 12.64 -3.81
C SER A 45 -16.56 13.70 -4.55
N PRO A 46 -17.61 13.28 -5.29
CA PRO A 46 -18.36 14.16 -6.18
C PRO A 46 -19.22 15.19 -5.43
N ASN A 47 -19.63 14.89 -4.19
CA ASN A 47 -20.58 15.70 -3.40
C ASN A 47 -19.91 16.69 -2.43
N VAL A 48 -18.59 16.87 -2.49
CA VAL A 48 -17.85 17.71 -1.55
C VAL A 48 -17.22 18.88 -2.29
N TRP A 49 -18.06 19.88 -2.65
CA TRP A 49 -17.61 21.15 -3.26
C TRP A 49 -16.54 21.83 -2.37
N PHE A 50 -16.69 21.74 -1.05
CA PHE A 50 -15.71 22.19 -0.06
C PHE A 50 -15.41 21.05 0.91
N ASN A 51 -14.31 20.33 0.69
CA ASN A 51 -13.80 19.40 1.70
C ASN A 51 -12.89 20.20 2.65
N PRO A 52 -13.19 20.30 3.96
CA PRO A 52 -12.31 20.95 4.95
C PRO A 52 -10.93 20.29 5.06
N HIS A 53 -10.81 19.06 4.53
CA HIS A 53 -9.57 18.29 4.40
C HIS A 53 -9.05 18.19 2.95
N ARG A 54 -9.70 18.80 1.95
CA ARG A 54 -8.97 19.14 0.70
C ARG A 54 -7.97 20.19 1.14
N SER A 55 -6.70 20.03 0.78
CA SER A 55 -5.82 21.20 0.67
C SER A 55 -6.58 22.22 -0.20
N MET A 56 -7.18 23.25 0.41
CA MET A 56 -8.09 24.22 -0.22
C MET A 56 -7.45 25.06 -1.35
N LEU A 57 -6.30 24.63 -1.85
CA LEU A 57 -5.45 25.31 -2.83
C LEU A 57 -4.93 24.35 -3.93
N GLY A 58 -5.38 23.08 -3.99
CA GLY A 58 -4.92 22.14 -5.02
C GLY A 58 -3.42 21.84 -4.94
N LEU A 59 -2.88 21.71 -3.72
CA LEU A 59 -1.44 21.64 -3.44
C LEU A 59 -0.80 20.26 -3.63
N GLY A 60 -1.60 19.18 -3.74
CA GLY A 60 -1.11 17.84 -4.10
C GLY A 60 -1.15 16.75 -3.03
N ASN A 61 -1.75 17.00 -1.86
CA ASN A 61 -1.84 16.04 -0.76
C ASN A 61 -2.92 14.96 -1.02
N TYR A 62 -2.65 14.04 -1.95
CA TYR A 62 -3.56 12.96 -2.32
C TYR A 62 -3.54 11.82 -1.28
N ASP A 63 -4.70 11.23 -1.02
CA ASP A 63 -4.85 10.08 -0.15
C ASP A 63 -4.58 8.75 -0.88
N ILE A 64 -4.66 7.63 -0.14
CA ILE A 64 -4.45 6.30 -0.69
C ILE A 64 -5.47 5.92 -1.76
N ASN A 65 -6.71 6.42 -1.69
CA ASN A 65 -7.75 6.05 -2.65
C ASN A 65 -7.44 6.61 -4.04
N VAL A 66 -6.88 7.82 -4.10
CA VAL A 66 -6.39 8.41 -5.35
C VAL A 66 -5.23 7.58 -5.92
N ILE A 67 -4.29 7.13 -5.07
CA ILE A 67 -3.18 6.26 -5.48
C ILE A 67 -3.71 4.92 -6.01
N MET A 68 -4.62 4.25 -5.29
CA MET A 68 -5.24 2.99 -5.70
C MET A 68 -5.94 3.11 -7.05
N ALA A 69 -6.78 4.14 -7.21
CA ALA A 69 -7.47 4.40 -8.47
C ALA A 69 -6.49 4.66 -9.63
N ALA A 70 -5.40 5.39 -9.38
CA ALA A 70 -4.35 5.63 -10.37
C ALA A 70 -3.64 4.34 -10.79
N LEU A 71 -3.30 3.48 -9.83
CA LEU A 71 -2.70 2.16 -10.09
C LEU A 71 -3.62 1.27 -10.92
N GLN A 72 -4.92 1.26 -10.61
CA GLN A 72 -5.91 0.47 -11.33
C GLN A 72 -6.03 0.86 -12.80
N LYS A 73 -5.92 2.16 -13.13
CA LYS A 73 -5.86 2.63 -14.53
C LYS A 73 -4.64 2.10 -15.29
N LYS A 74 -3.62 1.57 -14.60
CA LYS A 74 -2.43 0.93 -15.19
C LYS A 74 -2.43 -0.59 -15.03
N GLY A 75 -3.56 -1.19 -14.65
CA GLY A 75 -3.68 -2.65 -14.45
C GLY A 75 -2.95 -3.16 -13.20
N CYS A 76 -2.64 -2.28 -12.26
CA CYS A 76 -2.01 -2.62 -10.99
C CYS A 76 -3.00 -2.46 -9.83
N GLU A 77 -2.78 -3.23 -8.77
CA GLU A 77 -3.51 -3.13 -7.51
C GLU A 77 -2.52 -2.83 -6.38
N ALA A 78 -2.98 -2.12 -5.36
CA ALA A 78 -2.23 -1.92 -4.11
C ALA A 78 -2.85 -2.76 -3.00
N VAL A 79 -2.07 -3.69 -2.47
CA VAL A 79 -2.46 -4.54 -1.35
C VAL A 79 -1.86 -3.96 -0.07
N TRP A 80 -2.71 -3.65 0.91
CA TRP A 80 -2.22 -3.23 2.22
C TRP A 80 -1.56 -4.40 2.93
N PHE A 81 -0.27 -4.27 3.25
CA PHE A 81 0.47 -5.29 3.97
C PHE A 81 0.14 -5.27 5.46
N ASP A 82 -0.20 -6.43 6.03
CA ASP A 82 -0.41 -6.59 7.47
C ASP A 82 0.95 -6.58 8.20
N LYS A 83 1.26 -5.47 8.88
CA LYS A 83 2.52 -5.27 9.63
C LYS A 83 2.77 -6.27 10.75
N ARG A 84 1.78 -7.10 11.10
CA ARG A 84 1.95 -8.21 12.06
C ARG A 84 2.61 -9.43 11.43
N LYS A 85 2.69 -9.49 10.10
CA LYS A 85 3.35 -10.58 9.35
C LYS A 85 4.81 -10.22 9.08
N ASP A 86 5.66 -11.25 9.05
CA ASP A 86 7.04 -11.09 8.59
C ASP A 86 7.06 -10.77 7.09
N PRO A 87 7.66 -9.65 6.63
CA PRO A 87 7.80 -9.33 5.21
C PRO A 87 8.51 -10.41 4.38
N GLY A 88 9.25 -11.32 5.01
CA GLY A 88 9.81 -12.50 4.36
C GLY A 88 8.77 -13.46 3.76
N CYS A 89 7.48 -13.27 4.04
CA CYS A 89 6.40 -13.99 3.35
C CYS A 89 6.10 -13.47 1.93
N LEU A 90 6.63 -12.31 1.53
CA LEU A 90 6.39 -11.70 0.24
C LEU A 90 7.13 -12.42 -0.89
N ASP A 91 6.42 -12.77 -1.96
CA ASP A 91 7.03 -13.24 -3.19
C ASP A 91 7.43 -12.03 -4.06
N LEU A 92 8.68 -11.58 -3.88
CA LEU A 92 9.22 -10.41 -4.56
C LEU A 92 9.23 -10.52 -6.09
N SER A 93 9.14 -11.73 -6.66
CA SER A 93 9.19 -11.94 -8.12
C SER A 93 7.94 -11.43 -8.84
N ASN A 94 6.79 -11.41 -8.14
CA ASN A 94 5.50 -11.00 -8.69
C ASN A 94 5.11 -9.56 -8.29
N ILE A 95 5.99 -8.85 -7.58
CA ILE A 95 5.73 -7.51 -7.04
C ILE A 95 6.33 -6.45 -7.95
N CYS A 96 5.51 -5.49 -8.39
CA CYS A 96 5.94 -4.37 -9.23
C CYS A 96 6.74 -3.33 -8.41
N GLY A 97 6.38 -3.15 -7.14
CA GLY A 97 7.06 -2.28 -6.20
C GLY A 97 6.27 -2.11 -4.91
N PHE A 98 6.69 -1.14 -4.10
CA PHE A 98 6.06 -0.85 -2.81
C PHE A 98 5.80 0.64 -2.67
N ILE A 99 4.73 0.98 -1.97
CA ILE A 99 4.42 2.35 -1.54
C ILE A 99 4.39 2.36 -0.02
N LEU A 100 5.23 3.20 0.59
CA LEU A 100 5.25 3.43 2.03
C LEU A 100 4.55 4.75 2.34
N ASN A 101 3.69 4.74 3.35
CA ASN A 101 3.16 5.95 3.98
C ASN A 101 3.89 6.18 5.30
N VAL A 102 4.64 7.28 5.39
CA VAL A 102 5.42 7.60 6.59
C VAL A 102 4.98 8.94 7.20
N PRO A 103 5.10 9.12 8.53
CA PRO A 103 4.99 10.45 9.10
C PRO A 103 6.09 11.35 8.54
N SER A 104 5.75 12.59 8.24
CA SER A 104 6.67 13.60 7.75
C SER A 104 6.50 14.88 8.53
N ASP A 105 7.60 15.36 9.08
CA ASP A 105 7.66 16.67 9.70
C ASP A 105 7.76 17.77 8.64
N TYR A 106 7.20 18.94 8.95
CA TYR A 106 7.36 20.14 8.15
C TYR A 106 8.23 21.14 8.91
N LYS A 107 9.37 21.50 8.33
CA LYS A 107 10.25 22.55 8.85
C LYS A 107 9.90 23.87 8.16
N LEU A 108 9.49 24.88 8.92
CA LEU A 108 9.35 26.25 8.44
C LEU A 108 10.46 27.10 9.08
N GLY A 109 11.52 27.38 8.32
CA GLY A 109 12.73 28.00 8.85
C GLY A 109 13.36 27.13 9.96
N PHE A 110 13.55 27.72 11.14
CA PHE A 110 14.10 27.03 12.32
C PHE A 110 13.03 26.35 13.20
N VAL A 111 11.74 26.49 12.87
CA VAL A 111 10.64 25.96 13.67
C VAL A 111 10.09 24.67 13.04
N MET A 112 10.05 23.60 13.82
CA MET A 112 9.27 22.41 13.47
C MET A 112 7.80 22.66 13.80
N LEU A 113 6.95 22.70 12.77
CA LEU A 113 5.52 22.86 13.00
C LEU A 113 4.93 21.51 13.46
N PRO A 114 4.06 21.48 14.47
CA PRO A 114 3.45 20.26 15.01
C PRO A 114 2.37 19.65 14.08
N LEU A 115 2.42 19.94 12.78
CA LEU A 115 1.52 19.34 11.80
C LEU A 115 2.13 18.02 11.33
N ARG A 116 1.67 16.91 11.92
CA ARG A 116 1.97 15.56 11.46
C ARG A 116 1.37 15.36 10.07
N ARG A 117 2.19 15.45 9.03
CA ARG A 117 1.78 15.18 7.66
C ARG A 117 2.19 13.77 7.26
N ARG A 118 1.52 13.27 6.23
CA ARG A 118 1.83 11.98 5.62
C ARG A 118 2.66 12.20 4.38
N HIS A 119 3.53 11.25 4.08
CA HIS A 119 4.41 11.30 2.93
C HIS A 119 4.49 9.95 2.27
N TRP A 120 4.32 9.96 0.95
CA TRP A 120 4.32 8.76 0.12
C TRP A 120 5.71 8.55 -0.47
N ILE A 121 6.26 7.37 -0.20
CA ILE A 121 7.57 6.94 -0.68
C ILE A 121 7.38 5.72 -1.56
N THR A 122 8.16 5.61 -2.64
CA THR A 122 8.18 4.42 -3.49
C THR A 122 9.47 3.65 -3.29
N ILE A 123 9.36 2.32 -3.27
CA ILE A 123 10.48 1.41 -3.37
C ILE A 123 10.27 0.53 -4.60
N ARG A 124 11.30 0.40 -5.44
CA ARG A 124 11.21 -0.40 -6.66
C ARG A 124 12.50 -1.14 -6.95
N GLN A 125 12.35 -2.35 -7.50
CA GLN A 125 13.48 -3.08 -8.08
C GLN A 125 13.81 -2.54 -9.47
N ILE A 126 15.08 -2.19 -9.68
CA ILE A 126 15.61 -1.71 -10.95
C ILE A 126 16.93 -2.43 -11.20
N GLN A 127 17.02 -3.14 -12.32
CA GLN A 127 18.23 -3.89 -12.70
C GLN A 127 18.75 -4.83 -11.59
N GLY A 128 17.82 -5.50 -10.89
CA GLY A 128 18.12 -6.48 -9.83
C GLY A 128 18.32 -5.93 -8.42
N ASN A 129 18.43 -4.60 -8.25
CA ASN A 129 18.57 -3.96 -6.93
C ASN A 129 17.32 -3.15 -6.58
N PHE A 130 16.99 -3.09 -5.29
CA PHE A 130 15.94 -2.25 -4.74
C PHE A 130 16.48 -0.87 -4.38
N TYR A 131 15.69 0.14 -4.70
CA TYR A 131 15.99 1.54 -4.42
C TYR A 131 14.83 2.17 -3.66
N ASN A 132 15.16 2.98 -2.66
CA ASN A 132 14.27 3.98 -2.10
C ASN A 132 14.25 5.18 -3.06
N LEU A 133 13.07 5.43 -3.63
CA LEU A 133 12.78 6.50 -4.57
C LEU A 133 11.93 7.59 -3.91
N ASP A 134 12.19 7.87 -2.63
CA ASP A 134 11.61 9.02 -1.95
C ASP A 134 11.94 10.30 -2.73
N SER A 135 10.89 10.93 -3.23
CA SER A 135 10.95 12.19 -3.97
C SER A 135 11.61 13.35 -3.22
N LYS A 136 11.80 13.26 -1.89
CA LYS A 136 12.58 14.23 -1.09
C LYS A 136 14.09 14.01 -1.15
N LEU A 137 14.56 12.84 -1.61
CA LEU A 137 15.98 12.56 -1.77
C LEU A 137 16.52 13.24 -3.02
N GLU A 138 17.77 13.69 -2.96
CA GLU A 138 18.47 14.26 -4.12
C GLU A 138 18.68 13.24 -5.23
N THR A 139 18.93 11.98 -4.84
CA THR A 139 19.18 10.83 -5.72
C THR A 139 18.55 9.55 -5.16
N PRO A 140 18.25 8.54 -6.00
CA PRO A 140 17.81 7.22 -5.55
C PRO A 140 18.77 6.61 -4.53
N GLN A 141 18.25 6.21 -3.38
CA GLN A 141 19.05 5.55 -2.35
C GLN A 141 19.00 4.03 -2.55
N LEU A 142 20.16 3.41 -2.75
CA LEU A 142 20.28 1.96 -2.86
C LEU A 142 19.93 1.30 -1.52
N ILE A 143 18.98 0.37 -1.53
CA ILE A 143 18.67 -0.50 -0.40
C ILE A 143 19.51 -1.78 -0.50
N GLY A 144 19.59 -2.38 -1.68
CA GLY A 144 20.35 -3.60 -1.92
C GLY A 144 19.57 -4.64 -2.72
N ARG A 145 19.74 -5.92 -2.40
CA ARG A 145 19.01 -7.04 -3.02
C ARG A 145 17.82 -7.45 -2.16
N SER A 146 17.24 -8.62 -2.44
CA SER A 146 16.06 -9.15 -1.75
C SER A 146 16.22 -9.23 -0.23
N SER A 147 17.35 -9.75 0.28
CA SER A 147 17.60 -9.86 1.73
C SER A 147 17.61 -8.48 2.41
N ASP A 148 18.27 -7.52 1.76
CA ASP A 148 18.43 -6.16 2.28
C ASP A 148 17.09 -5.42 2.27
N LEU A 149 16.27 -5.64 1.24
CA LEU A 149 14.89 -5.14 1.19
C LEU A 149 14.06 -5.69 2.34
N ILE A 150 14.09 -7.00 2.59
CA ILE A 150 13.29 -7.59 3.68
C ILE A 150 13.72 -7.02 5.03
N ALA A 151 15.03 -6.89 5.28
CA ALA A 151 15.54 -6.24 6.49
C ALA A 151 15.09 -4.78 6.61
N TYR A 152 15.17 -4.03 5.52
CA TYR A 152 14.69 -2.65 5.44
C TYR A 152 13.19 -2.54 5.73
N LEU A 153 12.35 -3.39 5.13
CA LEU A 153 10.91 -3.38 5.34
C LEU A 153 10.54 -3.72 6.79
N LYS A 154 11.26 -4.65 7.44
CA LYS A 154 11.08 -4.95 8.87
C LYS A 154 11.30 -3.70 9.72
N GLU A 155 12.42 -3.01 9.52
CA GLU A 155 12.72 -1.76 10.23
C GLU A 155 11.65 -0.68 9.99
N GLN A 156 11.13 -0.57 8.76
CA GLN A 156 10.06 0.38 8.47
C GLN A 156 8.74 -0.01 9.17
N LEU A 157 8.42 -1.29 9.30
CA LEU A 157 7.16 -1.77 9.88
C LEU A 157 7.15 -1.83 11.41
N ASP A 158 8.31 -1.73 12.06
CA ASP A 158 8.40 -1.62 13.52
C ASP A 158 7.68 -0.38 14.08
N SER A 159 7.53 0.66 13.25
CA SER A 159 6.76 1.85 13.61
C SER A 159 5.26 1.66 13.32
N LYS A 160 4.42 1.80 14.35
CA LYS A 160 2.96 1.77 14.21
C LYS A 160 2.41 2.89 13.33
N GLU A 161 3.15 3.98 13.17
CA GLU A 161 2.73 5.12 12.35
C GLU A 161 3.05 4.93 10.86
N LYS A 162 3.75 3.88 10.46
CA LYS A 162 4.05 3.61 9.05
C LYS A 162 3.10 2.54 8.50
N GLU A 163 2.71 2.71 7.25
CA GLU A 163 1.88 1.75 6.52
C GLU A 163 2.57 1.38 5.20
N LEU A 164 2.46 0.11 4.80
CA LEU A 164 3.08 -0.44 3.60
C LEU A 164 2.01 -0.98 2.66
N PHE A 165 2.11 -0.60 1.40
CA PHE A 165 1.30 -1.12 0.31
C PHE A 165 2.21 -1.84 -0.69
N VAL A 166 1.85 -3.07 -1.01
CA VAL A 166 2.50 -3.90 -2.03
C VAL A 166 1.78 -3.66 -3.34
N VAL A 167 2.50 -3.20 -4.37
CA VAL A 167 1.92 -2.94 -5.69
C VAL A 167 2.21 -4.11 -6.62
N VAL A 168 1.16 -4.70 -7.16
CA VAL A 168 1.18 -5.92 -7.98
C VAL A 168 0.31 -5.73 -9.21
N SER A 169 0.45 -6.60 -10.21
CA SER A 169 -0.53 -6.63 -11.31
C SER A 169 -1.89 -7.13 -10.79
N LYS A 170 -2.96 -6.75 -11.47
CA LYS A 170 -4.32 -7.21 -11.16
C LYS A 170 -4.41 -8.75 -11.08
N GLU A 171 -3.82 -9.45 -12.03
CA GLU A 171 -3.80 -10.92 -12.05
C GLU A 171 -3.08 -11.53 -10.83
N VAL A 172 -1.97 -10.92 -10.39
CA VAL A 172 -1.21 -11.36 -9.22
C VAL A 172 -2.02 -11.13 -7.94
N GLU A 173 -2.78 -10.04 -7.85
CA GLU A 173 -3.69 -9.79 -6.73
C GLU A 173 -4.84 -10.81 -6.71
N GLU A 174 -5.51 -11.04 -7.83
CA GLU A 174 -6.62 -12.00 -7.93
C GLU A 174 -6.20 -13.43 -7.54
N LYS A 175 -4.98 -13.84 -7.90
CA LYS A 175 -4.42 -15.16 -7.59
C LYS A 175 -3.61 -15.21 -6.28
N GLN A 176 -3.48 -14.08 -5.58
CA GLN A 176 -2.67 -13.92 -4.37
C GLN A 176 -1.21 -14.39 -4.53
N LEU A 177 -0.60 -14.18 -5.70
CA LEU A 177 0.77 -14.63 -6.02
C LEU A 177 1.88 -13.70 -5.46
N TRP A 178 1.49 -12.65 -4.74
CA TRP A 178 2.40 -11.69 -4.11
C TRP A 178 2.87 -12.14 -2.72
N ILE A 179 2.26 -13.19 -2.17
CA ILE A 179 2.59 -13.79 -0.89
C ILE A 179 2.81 -15.30 -1.07
N HIS A 180 3.81 -15.85 -0.40
CA HIS A 180 4.03 -17.29 -0.44
C HIS A 180 2.86 -18.06 0.20
N GLN A 181 2.36 -19.08 -0.49
CA GLN A 181 1.15 -19.82 -0.09
C GLN A 181 1.23 -20.43 1.32
N TYR A 182 2.41 -20.85 1.77
CA TYR A 182 2.58 -21.36 3.14
C TYR A 182 2.24 -20.31 4.22
N ALA A 183 2.40 -19.02 3.92
CA ALA A 183 2.12 -17.94 4.85
C ALA A 183 0.61 -17.58 4.91
N LEU A 184 -0.18 -17.98 3.91
CA LEU A 184 -1.65 -17.87 3.96
C LEU A 184 -2.26 -18.93 4.89
N ASN A 185 -1.71 -20.15 4.86
CA ASN A 185 -2.28 -21.30 5.58
C ASN A 185 -1.98 -21.32 7.08
N ASN A 186 -0.92 -20.63 7.52
CA ASN A 186 -0.50 -20.59 8.92
C ASN A 186 -1.44 -19.76 9.84
N HIS A 187 -2.48 -19.13 9.29
CA HIS A 187 -3.49 -18.39 10.07
C HIS A 187 -4.81 -19.15 10.28
N THR A 188 -4.98 -20.34 9.69
CA THR A 188 -6.22 -21.13 9.78
C THR A 188 -6.18 -22.31 10.76
N SER A 189 -5.10 -22.47 11.53
CA SER A 189 -5.04 -23.52 12.55
C SER A 189 -5.22 -22.92 13.94
N PRO A 190 -6.33 -23.18 14.67
CA PRO A 190 -6.33 -22.96 16.10
C PRO A 190 -5.27 -23.89 16.71
N GLN A 191 -4.31 -23.32 17.43
CA GLN A 191 -3.38 -24.09 18.25
C GLN A 191 -4.15 -24.77 19.39
N SER A 192 -4.66 -25.97 19.15
CA SER A 192 -4.98 -26.90 20.23
C SER A 192 -3.68 -27.57 20.67
N SER A 193 -3.00 -26.97 21.63
CA SER A 193 -1.99 -27.66 22.43
C SER A 193 -2.70 -28.70 23.31
N VAL A 194 -2.78 -29.94 22.86
CA VAL A 194 -3.25 -31.07 23.68
C VAL A 194 -2.06 -31.64 24.43
N LEU A 195 -1.98 -31.34 25.72
CA LEU A 195 -1.25 -32.17 26.68
C LEU A 195 -2.03 -33.49 26.85
N PRO A 196 -1.39 -34.67 26.91
CA PRO A 196 -2.10 -35.91 27.18
C PRO A 196 -2.43 -35.97 28.68
N LEU A 197 -3.71 -35.79 29.03
CA LEU A 197 -4.25 -36.22 30.32
C LEU A 197 -5.18 -37.41 30.11
N THR A 198 -4.96 -38.42 30.96
CA THR A 198 -5.59 -39.73 31.03
C THR A 198 -7.08 -39.72 31.38
N ASN A 199 -7.85 -40.60 30.73
CA ASN A 199 -9.06 -41.35 31.17
C ASN A 199 -10.07 -40.70 32.14
N LYS A 200 -11.35 -40.52 31.74
CA LYS A 200 -12.49 -41.49 31.82
C LYS A 200 -13.84 -40.82 31.50
N CYS A 201 -14.85 -41.65 31.21
CA CYS A 201 -16.17 -41.42 30.63
C CYS A 201 -17.15 -40.50 31.38
N ASP A 202 -18.06 -39.83 30.66
CA ASP A 202 -19.51 -40.17 30.56
C ASP A 202 -20.27 -39.14 29.69
N SER A 203 -21.27 -39.60 28.93
CA SER A 203 -22.29 -38.79 28.19
C SER A 203 -23.61 -38.80 29.01
N PRO A 204 -24.68 -38.01 28.71
CA PRO A 204 -25.02 -37.34 27.45
C PRO A 204 -25.72 -35.93 27.51
N ALA A 205 -25.91 -35.37 26.30
CA ALA A 205 -26.96 -34.44 25.82
C ALA A 205 -27.01 -32.96 26.27
N SER A 206 -26.80 -32.02 25.32
CA SER A 206 -27.84 -31.14 24.76
C SER A 206 -27.26 -30.07 23.84
N SER A 207 -28.03 -29.77 22.80
CA SER A 207 -27.85 -28.83 21.71
C SER A 207 -27.83 -27.35 22.10
N VAL A 208 -26.96 -26.54 21.49
CA VAL A 208 -27.34 -25.30 20.75
C VAL A 208 -26.16 -24.77 19.94
N ALA A 209 -26.45 -24.43 18.68
CA ALA A 209 -25.53 -23.75 17.77
C ALA A 209 -25.22 -22.33 18.27
N SER A 210 -23.94 -21.94 18.22
CA SER A 210 -23.51 -20.54 18.32
C SER A 210 -22.68 -20.25 17.09
N LEU A 211 -23.27 -19.52 16.13
CA LEU A 211 -22.51 -18.82 15.10
C LEU A 211 -21.69 -17.75 15.81
N SER A 212 -20.37 -17.92 15.86
CA SER A 212 -19.47 -16.86 16.27
C SER A 212 -19.50 -15.76 15.21
N GLN A 213 -20.14 -14.65 15.55
CA GLN A 213 -20.07 -13.39 14.82
C GLN A 213 -18.60 -12.95 14.73
N TYR A 214 -18.09 -12.93 13.50
CA TYR A 214 -16.84 -12.26 13.17
C TYR A 214 -17.02 -10.75 13.42
N ASP A 215 -16.18 -10.18 14.29
CA ASP A 215 -16.11 -8.74 14.53
C ASP A 215 -15.38 -8.06 13.35
N HIS A 216 -16.17 -7.47 12.45
CA HIS A 216 -15.76 -6.90 11.16
C HIS A 216 -15.70 -5.36 11.14
N THR A 217 -15.92 -4.72 12.28
CA THR A 217 -16.46 -3.35 12.34
C THR A 217 -15.56 -2.23 11.80
N ASN A 218 -14.28 -2.48 11.51
CA ASN A 218 -13.37 -1.47 10.95
C ASN A 218 -12.78 -1.80 9.56
N ARG A 219 -12.86 -3.06 9.11
CA ARG A 219 -12.34 -3.49 7.79
C ARG A 219 -13.35 -3.25 6.67
N ASP A 220 -14.64 -3.28 7.00
CA ASP A 220 -15.71 -3.12 6.03
C ASP A 220 -15.74 -1.71 5.43
N ALA A 221 -15.38 -0.68 6.21
CA ALA A 221 -15.33 0.69 5.72
C ALA A 221 -14.24 0.91 4.66
N GLU A 222 -13.13 0.18 4.72
CA GLU A 222 -12.05 0.25 3.73
C GLU A 222 -12.34 -0.63 2.52
N CYS A 223 -12.87 -1.85 2.72
CA CYS A 223 -13.36 -2.69 1.63
C CYS A 223 -14.47 -2.01 0.80
N LEU A 224 -15.41 -1.32 1.46
CA LEU A 224 -16.43 -0.50 0.79
C LEU A 224 -15.79 0.60 -0.06
N LYS A 225 -14.76 1.30 0.46
CA LYS A 225 -14.00 2.28 -0.33
C LYS A 225 -13.24 1.65 -1.50
N VAL A 226 -12.68 0.44 -1.34
CA VAL A 226 -12.04 -0.28 -2.46
C VAL A 226 -13.05 -0.60 -3.55
N MET A 227 -14.27 -1.04 -3.19
CA MET A 227 -15.35 -1.26 -4.15
C MET A 227 -15.80 0.03 -4.83
N ASP A 228 -15.92 1.14 -4.09
CA ASP A 228 -16.25 2.46 -4.63
C ASP A 228 -15.16 2.97 -5.60
N VAL A 229 -13.90 2.75 -5.26
CA VAL A 229 -12.75 3.05 -6.13
C VAL A 229 -12.81 2.23 -7.42
N ARG A 230 -13.06 0.91 -7.33
CA ARG A 230 -13.22 0.04 -8.51
C ARG A 230 -14.40 0.50 -9.40
N ASN A 231 -15.54 0.83 -8.81
CA ASN A 231 -16.71 1.32 -9.55
C ASN A 231 -16.44 2.66 -10.26
N CYS A 232 -15.67 3.55 -9.64
CA CYS A 232 -15.26 4.82 -10.24
C CYS A 232 -14.36 4.63 -11.47
N VAL A 233 -13.52 3.59 -11.51
CA VAL A 233 -12.64 3.30 -12.65
C VAL A 233 -13.42 2.65 -13.80
N VAL A 234 -14.29 1.68 -13.52
CA VAL A 234 -15.08 0.96 -14.55
C VAL A 234 -16.01 1.88 -15.35
N SER A 235 -16.45 3.00 -14.77
CA SER A 235 -17.31 3.98 -15.45
C SER A 235 -16.60 4.74 -16.60
N ASP A 236 -15.26 4.82 -16.59
CA ASP A 236 -14.48 5.44 -17.69
C ASP A 236 -14.42 4.53 -18.94
N GLU A 237 -14.34 3.21 -18.76
CA GLU A 237 -14.17 2.26 -19.88
C GLU A 237 -15.44 2.08 -20.73
N LYS A 238 -16.61 2.47 -20.22
CA LYS A 238 -17.89 2.39 -20.95
C LYS A 238 -18.29 3.67 -21.68
N SER A 239 -17.45 4.70 -21.66
CA SER A 239 -17.75 6.02 -22.24
C SER A 239 -17.05 6.30 -23.58
N PHE A 240 -16.55 5.27 -24.26
CA PHE A 240 -15.99 5.35 -25.62
C PHE A 240 -16.67 4.36 -26.57
#